data_AF-A0A9E2KX88-F1
#
_entry.id   AF-A0A9E2KX88-F1
#
_cell.length_a   1.000
_cell.length_b   1.000
_cell.length_c   1.000
_cell.angle_alpha   90.00
_cell.angle_beta   90.00
_cell.angle_gamma   90.00
#
_symmetry.space_group_name_H-M   'P 1'
#
loop_
_entity.id
_entity.type
_entity.pdbx_description
1 polymer ?
#
loop_
_entity_poly.entity_id
_entity_poly.type
_entity_poly.pdbx_seq_one_letter_code
_entity_poly.pdbx_strand_id
1 'polypeptide(L)'
;MAKVKHIITAYKAQMNPQVNGVIDIFGEFDNLIQPMFPFPMANLSVVVTMEGLERPTMFEVRLNAPDDTLITKGEFGILPDPFGVGKKILDLEKFLVGERGKYTIDIFEKVAQDKVKFISTEDLFIADYPPQRRLSDEDKAKILATEGVIKTVRTEFKAGDEIIKLQVNLDKNATIDEGHIAIPENDRLTVGERVFDLTGIRRQIEWLFGNPLPKAPEKTEEQADKTVEKVEENQ
;
A
#
# COMPACT_ATOMS: atom_id res chain seq x y z
N MET A 1 -7.28 34.17 -6.99
CA MET A 1 -8.08 33.30 -6.08
C MET A 1 -7.40 31.95 -6.02
N ALA A 2 -7.18 31.44 -4.81
CA ALA A 2 -6.46 30.20 -4.57
C ALA A 2 -7.08 29.04 -5.35
N LYS A 3 -6.23 28.25 -6.02
CA LYS A 3 -6.60 27.02 -6.71
C LYS A 3 -5.59 25.94 -6.38
N VAL A 4 -6.06 24.70 -6.36
CA VAL A 4 -5.18 23.54 -6.32
C VAL A 4 -4.55 23.41 -7.69
N LYS A 5 -3.22 23.35 -7.71
CA LYS A 5 -2.46 23.10 -8.93
C LYS A 5 -2.18 21.62 -9.11
N HIS A 6 -1.66 20.99 -8.05
CA HIS A 6 -1.36 19.57 -8.01
C HIS A 6 -1.49 19.02 -6.59
N ILE A 7 -1.96 17.78 -6.51
CA ILE A 7 -1.84 16.89 -5.35
C ILE A 7 -1.00 15.71 -5.79
N ILE A 8 0.08 15.44 -5.06
CA ILE A 8 0.93 14.28 -5.31
C ILE A 8 0.98 13.45 -4.05
N THR A 9 0.71 12.17 -4.21
CA THR A 9 0.78 11.20 -3.13
C THR A 9 2.07 10.39 -3.26
N ALA A 10 2.78 10.20 -2.16
CA ALA A 10 4.03 9.45 -2.14
C ALA A 10 4.26 8.73 -0.83
N TYR A 11 5.15 7.73 -0.84
CA TYR A 11 5.59 7.08 0.40
C TYR A 11 6.32 8.05 1.32
N LYS A 12 7.14 8.94 0.76
CA LYS A 12 7.81 10.00 1.52
C LYS A 12 8.11 11.20 0.64
N ALA A 13 7.98 12.41 1.18
CA ALA A 13 8.44 13.64 0.54
C ALA A 13 9.20 14.52 1.54
N GLN A 14 10.12 15.34 1.05
CA GLN A 14 10.83 16.32 1.87
C GLN A 14 11.24 17.54 1.04
N MET A 15 11.39 18.69 1.70
CA MET A 15 11.97 19.87 1.07
C MET A 15 13.43 19.59 0.74
N ASN A 16 13.84 19.89 -0.49
CA ASN A 16 15.23 19.72 -0.90
C ASN A 16 16.12 20.74 -0.15
N PRO A 17 17.14 20.29 0.60
CA PRO A 17 17.97 21.20 1.39
C PRO A 17 18.94 22.03 0.55
N GLN A 18 19.22 21.62 -0.69
CA GLN A 18 20.18 22.27 -1.59
C GLN A 18 19.50 23.22 -2.57
N VAL A 19 18.24 22.94 -2.95
CA VAL A 19 17.50 23.74 -3.94
C VAL A 19 16.20 24.26 -3.33
N ASN A 20 16.16 25.56 -3.07
CA ASN A 20 14.99 26.20 -2.47
C ASN A 20 13.74 26.04 -3.34
N GLY A 21 12.60 25.72 -2.73
CA GLY A 21 11.31 25.53 -3.40
C GLY A 21 11.14 24.20 -4.15
N VAL A 22 12.16 23.34 -4.17
CA VAL A 22 12.09 21.98 -4.71
C VAL A 22 11.72 20.99 -3.61
N ILE A 23 10.93 19.97 -3.99
CA ILE A 23 10.51 18.88 -3.10
C ILE A 23 11.06 17.60 -3.70
N ASP A 24 11.81 16.86 -2.90
CA ASP A 24 12.24 15.51 -3.24
C ASP A 24 11.12 14.55 -2.87
N ILE A 25 10.69 13.73 -3.84
CA ILE A 25 9.59 12.78 -3.69
C ILE A 25 10.15 11.37 -3.86
N PHE A 26 9.86 10.49 -2.90
CA PHE A 26 10.25 9.09 -2.91
C PHE A 26 9.02 8.20 -2.94
N GLY A 27 8.91 7.40 -4.00
CA GLY A 27 7.80 6.48 -4.21
C GLY A 27 6.48 7.22 -4.43
N GLU A 28 6.41 8.08 -5.44
CA GLU A 28 5.15 8.66 -5.93
C GLU A 28 4.23 7.56 -6.46
N PHE A 29 2.93 7.63 -6.14
CA PHE A 29 1.94 6.68 -6.65
C PHE A 29 0.54 7.28 -6.74
N ASP A 30 -0.24 6.78 -7.68
CA ASP A 30 -1.67 7.00 -7.86
C ASP A 30 -2.50 5.76 -7.48
N ASN A 31 -1.87 4.58 -7.49
CA ASN A 31 -2.48 3.30 -7.18
C ASN A 31 -1.67 2.57 -6.11
N LEU A 32 -2.37 2.03 -5.12
CA LEU A 32 -1.82 1.17 -4.08
C LEU A 32 -2.40 -0.24 -4.22
N ILE A 33 -1.60 -1.16 -4.73
CA ILE A 33 -2.01 -2.56 -4.90
C ILE A 33 -1.64 -3.36 -3.67
N GLN A 34 -2.64 -3.88 -2.95
CA GLN A 34 -2.44 -4.71 -1.77
C GLN A 34 -3.29 -5.97 -1.84
N PRO A 35 -2.76 -7.15 -1.47
CA PRO A 35 -3.50 -8.40 -1.52
C PRO A 35 -4.52 -8.55 -0.40
N MET A 36 -4.46 -7.71 0.64
CA MET A 36 -5.30 -7.81 1.82
C MET A 36 -5.49 -6.44 2.46
N PHE A 37 -6.69 -6.23 2.99
CA PHE A 37 -7.06 -5.04 3.77
C PHE A 37 -7.59 -5.45 5.15
N PRO A 38 -7.40 -4.62 6.19
CA PRO A 38 -6.73 -3.33 6.16
C PRO A 38 -5.20 -3.47 6.02
N PHE A 39 -4.56 -2.50 5.35
CA PHE A 39 -3.11 -2.46 5.14
C PHE A 39 -2.49 -1.25 5.85
N PRO A 40 -1.59 -1.46 6.83
CA PRO A 40 -0.90 -0.36 7.50
C PRO A 40 0.25 0.16 6.62
N MET A 41 0.16 1.41 6.21
CA MET A 41 1.23 2.13 5.54
C MET A 41 2.07 2.88 6.57
N ALA A 42 3.39 2.64 6.55
CA ALA A 42 4.29 3.27 7.52
C ALA A 42 4.32 4.79 7.38
N ASN A 43 4.40 5.28 6.14
CA ASN A 43 4.48 6.69 5.79
C ASN A 43 3.62 6.98 4.57
N LEU A 44 2.87 8.07 4.62
CA LEU A 44 2.14 8.65 3.50
C LEU A 44 2.42 10.15 3.51
N SER A 45 3.08 10.64 2.46
CA SER A 45 3.27 12.07 2.25
C SER A 45 2.34 12.55 1.14
N VAL A 46 1.63 13.63 1.41
CA VAL A 46 0.81 14.34 0.40
C VAL A 46 1.43 15.70 0.16
N VAL A 47 1.88 15.93 -1.08
CA VAL A 47 2.41 17.22 -1.52
C VAL A 47 1.29 18.02 -2.14
N VAL A 48 0.91 19.10 -1.47
CA VAL A 48 -0.12 20.04 -1.91
C VAL A 48 0.56 21.24 -2.56
N THR A 49 0.24 21.51 -3.82
CA THR A 49 0.67 22.73 -4.51
C THR A 49 -0.54 23.61 -4.81
N MET A 50 -0.50 24.84 -4.30
CA MET A 50 -1.52 25.86 -4.52
C MET A 50 -0.98 26.96 -5.45
N GLU A 51 -1.84 27.53 -6.27
CA GLU A 51 -1.51 28.67 -7.14
C GLU A 51 -2.55 29.79 -7.04
N GLY A 52 -2.21 30.97 -7.56
CA GLY A 52 -3.08 32.15 -7.54
C GLY A 52 -3.25 32.75 -6.14
N LEU A 53 -2.24 32.57 -5.29
CA LEU A 53 -2.14 33.12 -3.94
C LEU A 53 -1.54 34.53 -3.98
N GLU A 54 -2.22 35.51 -3.38
CA GLU A 54 -1.77 36.91 -3.32
C GLU A 54 -1.13 37.27 -1.97
N ARG A 55 -1.29 36.40 -0.97
CA ARG A 55 -0.86 36.60 0.42
C ARG A 55 -0.65 35.24 1.10
N PRO A 56 -0.01 35.20 2.28
CA PRO A 56 -0.04 34.01 3.12
C PRO A 56 -1.48 33.58 3.40
N THR A 57 -1.78 32.30 3.16
CA THR A 57 -3.14 31.77 3.23
C THR A 57 -3.15 30.48 4.06
N MET A 58 -4.16 30.36 4.92
CA MET A 58 -4.41 29.17 5.73
C MET A 58 -5.41 28.25 5.02
N PHE A 59 -5.16 26.96 5.09
CA PHE A 59 -6.00 25.92 4.50
C PHE A 59 -6.39 24.90 5.56
N GLU A 60 -7.54 24.28 5.36
CA GLU A 60 -7.96 23.04 6.00
C GLU A 60 -8.01 21.96 4.93
N VAL A 61 -7.57 20.75 5.27
CA VAL A 61 -7.74 19.56 4.44
C VAL A 61 -8.43 18.45 5.21
N ARG A 62 -9.17 17.63 4.46
CA ARG A 62 -9.87 16.46 4.98
C ARG A 62 -9.57 15.28 4.06
N LEU A 63 -9.06 14.21 4.63
CA LEU A 63 -8.80 12.97 3.90
C LEU A 63 -9.97 12.04 4.13
N ASN A 64 -10.55 11.52 3.06
CA ASN A 64 -11.74 10.69 3.10
C ASN A 64 -11.46 9.28 2.56
N ALA A 65 -12.13 8.30 3.16
CA ALA A 65 -12.15 6.92 2.72
C ALA A 65 -13.06 6.75 1.49
N PRO A 66 -13.01 5.59 0.82
CA PRO A 66 -13.83 5.32 -0.38
C PRO A 66 -15.34 5.43 -0.17
N ASP A 67 -15.81 5.25 1.06
CA ASP A 67 -17.21 5.44 1.47
C ASP A 67 -17.55 6.88 1.91
N ASP A 68 -16.65 7.84 1.62
CA ASP A 68 -16.69 9.24 2.05
C ASP A 68 -16.57 9.46 3.57
N THR A 69 -16.25 8.43 4.35
CA THR A 69 -15.96 8.59 5.78
C THR A 69 -14.69 9.41 5.98
N LEU A 70 -14.76 10.44 6.83
CA LEU A 70 -13.61 11.25 7.20
C LEU A 70 -12.57 10.40 7.96
N ILE A 71 -11.38 10.27 7.40
CA ILE A 71 -10.25 9.58 8.03
C ILE A 71 -9.55 10.53 9.00
N THR A 72 -9.17 11.71 8.50
CA THR A 72 -8.46 12.72 9.28
C THR A 72 -8.62 14.10 8.66
N LYS A 73 -8.36 15.13 9.46
CA LYS A 73 -8.33 16.53 9.00
C LYS A 73 -7.14 17.27 9.61
N GLY A 74 -6.68 18.30 8.93
CA GLY A 74 -5.56 19.12 9.38
C GLY A 74 -5.59 20.52 8.80
N GLU A 75 -4.87 21.44 9.44
CA GLU A 75 -4.71 22.81 8.98
C GLU A 75 -3.25 23.11 8.67
N PHE A 76 -3.00 23.93 7.65
CA PHE A 76 -1.66 24.39 7.31
C PHE A 76 -1.68 25.78 6.68
N GLY A 77 -0.57 26.50 6.83
CA GLY A 77 -0.32 27.75 6.14
C GLY A 77 0.60 27.56 4.94
N ILE A 78 0.33 28.30 3.87
CA ILE A 78 1.22 28.44 2.72
C ILE A 78 1.61 29.91 2.58
N LEU A 79 2.92 30.17 2.55
CA LEU A 79 3.50 31.43 2.10
C LEU A 79 3.77 31.31 0.60
N PRO A 80 3.15 32.14 -0.26
CA PRO A 80 3.39 32.08 -1.70
C PRO A 80 4.77 32.63 -2.08
N ASP A 81 5.31 32.08 -3.15
CA ASP A 81 6.45 32.63 -3.88
C ASP A 81 6.03 33.91 -4.66
N PRO A 82 6.98 34.62 -5.31
CA PRO A 82 6.67 35.81 -6.10
C PRO A 82 5.69 35.60 -7.28
N PHE A 83 5.42 34.35 -7.67
CA PHE A 83 4.47 34.00 -8.72
C PHE A 83 3.12 33.57 -8.17
N GLY A 84 2.91 33.66 -6.85
CA GLY A 84 1.68 33.27 -6.19
C GLY A 84 1.50 31.76 -6.07
N VAL A 85 2.59 30.99 -6.14
CA VAL A 85 2.60 29.53 -5.99
C VAL A 85 3.18 29.18 -4.63
N GLY A 86 2.59 28.20 -3.96
CA GLY A 86 3.18 27.69 -2.71
C GLY A 86 2.89 26.22 -2.51
N LYS A 87 3.78 25.56 -1.78
CA LYS A 87 3.77 24.12 -1.59
C LYS A 87 3.75 23.78 -0.11
N LYS A 88 3.08 22.69 0.25
CA LYS A 88 3.09 22.11 1.59
C LYS A 88 3.19 20.58 1.49
N ILE A 89 3.99 19.99 2.36
CA ILE A 89 4.05 18.55 2.56
C ILE A 89 3.22 18.23 3.81
N LEU A 90 2.31 17.28 3.68
CA LEU A 90 1.51 16.72 4.75
C LEU A 90 1.97 15.30 4.98
N ASP A 91 2.61 15.04 6.11
CA ASP A 91 3.11 13.71 6.46
C ASP A 91 2.14 13.03 7.42
N LEU A 92 1.70 11.84 7.03
CA LEU A 92 0.87 10.96 7.83
C LEU A 92 1.65 9.69 8.15
N GLU A 93 1.96 9.51 9.43
CA GLU A 93 2.59 8.29 9.93
C GLU A 93 1.53 7.24 10.26
N LYS A 94 1.85 5.97 10.04
CA LYS A 94 0.98 4.81 10.38
C LYS A 94 -0.43 4.93 9.78
N PHE A 95 -0.52 5.44 8.55
CA PHE A 95 -1.78 5.57 7.83
C PHE A 95 -2.38 4.18 7.56
N LEU A 96 -3.63 3.96 7.98
CA LEU A 96 -4.31 2.68 7.78
C LEU A 96 -5.20 2.75 6.55
N VAL A 97 -4.85 1.99 5.51
CA VAL A 97 -5.72 1.81 4.34
C VAL A 97 -6.74 0.74 4.69
N GLY A 98 -7.94 1.19 5.07
CA GLY A 98 -8.99 0.33 5.61
C GLY A 98 -9.61 -0.62 4.58
N GLU A 99 -9.82 -0.14 3.36
CA GLU A 99 -10.56 -0.87 2.33
C GLU A 99 -10.09 -0.48 0.93
N ARG A 100 -10.56 -1.24 -0.06
CA ARG A 100 -10.35 -0.93 -1.48
C ARG A 100 -11.22 0.23 -1.92
N GLY A 101 -10.73 1.00 -2.87
CA GLY A 101 -11.47 2.08 -3.51
C GLY A 101 -10.65 3.35 -3.57
N LYS A 102 -11.34 4.45 -3.87
CA LYS A 102 -10.73 5.74 -4.15
C LYS A 102 -10.68 6.59 -2.90
N TYR A 103 -9.48 6.91 -2.43
CA TYR A 103 -9.26 7.85 -1.34
C TYR A 103 -9.16 9.27 -1.90
N THR A 104 -9.74 10.24 -1.21
CA THR A 104 -9.82 11.62 -1.67
C THR A 104 -9.33 12.61 -0.62
N ILE A 105 -8.99 13.81 -1.07
CA ILE A 105 -8.67 14.95 -0.22
C ILE A 105 -9.54 16.14 -0.59
N ASP A 106 -10.30 16.64 0.38
CA ASP A 106 -11.00 17.91 0.26
C ASP A 106 -10.09 19.04 0.75
N ILE A 107 -10.05 20.14 0.01
CA ILE A 107 -9.21 21.29 0.31
C ILE A 107 -10.09 22.53 0.47
N PHE A 108 -9.86 23.25 1.57
CA PHE A 108 -10.61 24.45 1.90
C PHE A 108 -9.67 25.61 2.24
N GLU A 109 -10.03 26.83 1.83
CA GLU A 109 -9.42 28.06 2.34
C GLU A 109 -10.05 28.41 3.69
N LYS A 110 -9.25 28.65 4.73
CA LYS A 110 -9.76 29.21 5.99
C LYS A 110 -10.01 30.70 5.82
N VAL A 111 -11.27 31.11 5.93
CA VAL A 111 -11.68 32.53 5.86
C VAL A 111 -11.89 33.15 7.24
N ALA A 112 -12.16 32.32 8.26
CA ALA A 112 -12.16 32.69 9.68
C ALA A 112 -11.90 31.44 10.55
N GLN A 113 -11.88 31.59 11.88
CA GLN A 113 -11.54 30.51 12.82
C GLN A 113 -12.36 29.24 12.60
N ASP A 114 -13.68 29.37 12.43
CA ASP A 114 -14.62 28.25 12.23
C ASP A 114 -15.33 28.30 10.87
N LYS A 115 -14.78 29.07 9.92
CA LYS A 115 -15.37 29.25 8.61
C LYS A 115 -14.36 28.91 7.53
N VAL A 116 -14.75 27.94 6.72
CA VAL A 116 -13.96 27.47 5.58
C VAL A 116 -14.71 27.73 4.29
N LYS A 117 -13.96 27.91 3.21
CA LYS A 117 -14.47 28.01 1.85
C LYS A 117 -13.91 26.83 1.05
N PHE A 118 -14.79 25.98 0.54
CA PHE A 118 -14.40 24.86 -0.30
C PHE A 118 -13.69 25.33 -1.57
N ILE A 119 -12.59 24.65 -1.92
CA ILE A 119 -11.83 24.88 -3.15
C ILE A 119 -12.08 23.73 -4.11
N SER A 120 -11.70 22.51 -3.74
CA SER A 120 -11.88 21.32 -4.56
C SER A 120 -11.76 20.04 -3.73
N THR A 121 -12.19 18.93 -4.35
CA THR A 121 -11.92 17.56 -3.94
C THR A 121 -11.00 16.97 -4.99
N GLU A 122 -9.88 16.41 -4.56
CA GLU A 122 -8.89 15.77 -5.43
C GLU A 122 -8.73 14.30 -5.07
N ASP A 123 -8.34 13.50 -6.04
CA ASP A 123 -8.00 12.10 -5.81
C ASP A 123 -6.63 12.00 -5.13
N LEU A 124 -6.52 11.19 -4.07
CA LEU A 124 -5.22 10.90 -3.43
C LEU A 124 -4.56 9.70 -4.08
N PHE A 125 -5.24 8.55 -4.01
CA PHE A 125 -4.85 7.30 -4.63
C PHE A 125 -6.02 6.32 -4.64
N ILE A 126 -5.91 5.27 -5.47
CA ILE A 126 -6.83 4.15 -5.51
C ILE A 126 -6.17 2.94 -4.85
N ALA A 127 -6.80 2.39 -3.81
CA ALA A 127 -6.40 1.13 -3.22
C ALA A 127 -7.15 -0.02 -3.91
N ASP A 128 -6.43 -1.01 -4.43
CA ASP A 128 -7.07 -2.16 -5.09
C ASP A 128 -6.32 -3.46 -4.83
N TYR A 129 -6.98 -4.57 -5.14
CA TYR A 129 -6.35 -5.89 -5.17
C TYR A 129 -5.44 -6.03 -6.39
N PRO A 130 -4.50 -6.99 -6.36
CA PRO A 130 -3.78 -7.40 -7.55
C PRO A 130 -4.74 -7.67 -8.72
N PRO A 131 -4.35 -7.36 -9.96
CA PRO A 131 -5.19 -7.63 -11.13
C PRO A 131 -5.44 -9.13 -11.22
N GLN A 132 -6.62 -9.53 -11.71
CA GLN A 132 -6.91 -10.96 -11.89
C GLN A 132 -6.16 -11.50 -13.09
N ARG A 133 -5.40 -12.59 -12.90
CA ARG A 133 -4.73 -13.29 -14.00
C ARG A 133 -5.71 -14.30 -14.60
N ARG A 134 -6.09 -14.10 -15.87
CA ARG A 134 -6.92 -15.07 -16.60
C ARG A 134 -6.05 -16.20 -17.14
N LEU A 135 -6.02 -17.33 -16.44
CA LEU A 135 -5.39 -18.56 -16.92
C LEU A 135 -6.43 -19.43 -17.65
N SER A 136 -6.23 -19.64 -18.95
CA SER A 136 -7.02 -20.61 -19.71
C SER A 136 -6.69 -22.04 -19.24
N ASP A 137 -7.56 -23.01 -19.54
CA ASP A 137 -7.28 -24.41 -19.18
C ASP A 137 -6.07 -24.97 -19.94
N GLU A 138 -5.80 -24.48 -21.16
CA GLU A 138 -4.57 -24.79 -21.89
C GLU A 138 -3.32 -24.27 -21.18
N ASP A 139 -3.36 -23.04 -20.66
CA ASP A 139 -2.22 -22.46 -19.93
C ASP A 139 -1.94 -23.23 -18.64
N LYS A 140 -3.00 -23.61 -17.92
CA LYS A 140 -2.86 -24.45 -16.72
C LYS A 140 -2.22 -25.78 -17.07
N ALA A 141 -2.68 -26.46 -18.13
CA ALA A 141 -2.11 -27.74 -18.55
C ALA A 141 -0.62 -27.60 -18.92
N LYS A 142 -0.23 -26.54 -19.63
CA LYS A 142 1.18 -26.24 -19.95
C LYS A 142 2.02 -26.05 -18.69
N ILE A 143 1.55 -25.24 -17.73
CA ILE A 143 2.27 -25.01 -16.48
C ILE A 143 2.39 -26.32 -15.67
N LEU A 144 1.31 -27.11 -15.59
CA LEU A 144 1.32 -28.40 -14.89
C LEU A 144 2.29 -29.41 -15.52
N ALA A 145 2.47 -29.40 -16.84
CA ALA A 145 3.44 -30.24 -17.55
C ALA A 145 4.89 -29.74 -17.45
N THR A 146 5.11 -28.48 -17.08
CA THR A 146 6.45 -27.88 -17.01
C THR A 146 7.14 -28.25 -15.70
N GLU A 147 8.39 -28.69 -15.74
CA GLU A 147 9.21 -28.93 -14.55
C GLU A 147 9.88 -27.65 -14.05
N GLY A 148 10.19 -27.60 -12.75
CA GLY A 148 10.95 -26.48 -12.17
C GLY A 148 10.16 -25.16 -12.02
N VAL A 149 8.82 -25.20 -12.11
CA VAL A 149 7.94 -24.03 -11.94
C VAL A 149 7.02 -24.16 -10.73
N ILE A 150 6.54 -23.02 -10.23
CA ILE A 150 5.58 -22.94 -9.13
C ILE A 150 4.21 -23.46 -9.59
N LYS A 151 3.72 -24.51 -8.92
CA LYS A 151 2.38 -25.11 -9.10
C LYS A 151 1.54 -25.09 -7.82
N THR A 152 2.21 -24.91 -6.68
CA THR A 152 1.61 -24.84 -5.35
C THR A 152 2.26 -23.70 -4.60
N VAL A 153 1.43 -22.88 -3.97
CA VAL A 153 1.88 -21.82 -3.07
C VAL A 153 1.29 -22.08 -1.71
N ARG A 154 2.15 -22.09 -0.70
CA ARG A 154 1.78 -22.12 0.72
C ARG A 154 2.08 -20.75 1.30
N THR A 155 1.12 -20.17 1.98
CA THR A 155 1.25 -18.87 2.62
C THR A 155 0.52 -18.87 3.94
N GLU A 156 0.88 -17.97 4.83
CA GLU A 156 0.16 -17.78 6.08
C GLU A 156 -0.13 -16.31 6.33
N PHE A 157 -1.18 -16.04 7.08
CA PHE A 157 -1.47 -14.70 7.57
C PHE A 157 -1.99 -14.76 9.00
N LYS A 158 -1.76 -13.67 9.73
CA LYS A 158 -2.16 -13.55 11.13
C LYS A 158 -3.53 -12.86 11.21
N ALA A 159 -4.53 -13.59 11.71
CA ALA A 159 -5.88 -13.12 11.95
C ALA A 159 -6.10 -12.89 13.45
N GLY A 160 -5.67 -11.75 13.97
CA GLY A 160 -5.64 -11.54 15.43
C GLY A 160 -4.52 -12.36 16.05
N ASP A 161 -4.81 -13.28 16.96
CA ASP A 161 -3.80 -14.19 17.52
C ASP A 161 -3.71 -15.54 16.78
N GLU A 162 -4.63 -15.79 15.85
CA GLU A 162 -4.66 -17.02 15.06
C GLU A 162 -3.78 -16.89 13.81
N ILE A 163 -3.00 -17.94 13.51
CA ILE A 163 -2.24 -18.05 12.26
C ILE A 163 -3.01 -18.97 11.33
N ILE A 164 -3.44 -18.44 10.19
CA ILE A 164 -4.13 -19.20 9.16
C ILE A 164 -3.13 -19.57 8.08
N LYS A 165 -3.00 -20.88 7.81
CA LYS A 165 -2.15 -21.42 6.76
C LYS A 165 -2.99 -21.77 5.53
N LEU A 166 -2.70 -21.12 4.42
CA LEU A 166 -3.35 -21.33 3.14
C LEU A 166 -2.45 -22.14 2.22
N GLN A 167 -3.04 -23.10 1.50
CA GLN A 167 -2.40 -23.75 0.36
C GLN A 167 -3.28 -23.56 -0.87
N VAL A 168 -2.70 -23.01 -1.93
CA VAL A 168 -3.35 -22.85 -3.22
C VAL A 168 -2.57 -23.62 -4.25
N ASN A 169 -3.24 -24.61 -4.82
CA ASN A 169 -2.71 -25.45 -5.88
C ASN A 169 -3.27 -24.96 -7.22
N LEU A 170 -2.43 -24.97 -8.26
CA LEU A 170 -2.88 -24.77 -9.64
C LEU A 170 -3.80 -25.91 -10.09
N ASP A 171 -3.48 -27.14 -9.67
CA ASP A 171 -4.38 -28.29 -9.79
C ASP A 171 -5.35 -28.32 -8.61
N LYS A 172 -6.65 -28.16 -8.91
CA LYS A 172 -7.72 -28.14 -7.90
C LYS A 172 -7.89 -29.49 -7.19
N ASN A 173 -7.40 -30.59 -7.78
CA ASN A 173 -7.51 -31.93 -7.21
C ASN A 173 -6.29 -32.31 -6.36
N ALA A 174 -5.25 -31.46 -6.33
CA ALA A 174 -4.07 -31.73 -5.54
C ALA A 174 -4.38 -31.71 -4.04
N THR A 175 -3.76 -32.62 -3.31
CA THR A 175 -3.92 -32.76 -1.86
C THR A 175 -3.50 -31.48 -1.14
N ILE A 176 -4.27 -31.11 -0.12
CA ILE A 176 -3.94 -30.04 0.82
C ILE A 176 -3.18 -30.66 1.98
N ASP A 177 -2.05 -30.07 2.34
CA ASP A 177 -1.22 -30.56 3.43
C ASP A 177 -1.92 -30.39 4.78
N GLU A 178 -1.51 -31.23 5.75
CA GLU A 178 -2.03 -31.15 7.11
C GLU A 178 -1.85 -29.74 7.71
N GLY A 179 -2.91 -29.26 8.37
CA GLY A 179 -2.94 -27.91 8.96
C GLY A 179 -3.06 -26.76 7.97
N HIS A 180 -3.19 -27.00 6.67
CA HIS A 180 -3.49 -25.98 5.67
C HIS A 180 -4.96 -26.06 5.24
N ILE A 181 -5.48 -24.93 4.77
CA ILE A 181 -6.80 -24.85 4.13
C ILE A 181 -6.67 -24.26 2.73
N ALA A 182 -7.59 -24.61 1.83
CA ALA A 182 -7.73 -23.93 0.55
C ALA A 182 -8.47 -22.59 0.71
N ILE A 183 -8.27 -21.66 -0.22
CA ILE A 183 -9.10 -20.44 -0.27
C ILE A 183 -10.53 -20.82 -0.71
N PRO A 184 -11.56 -20.52 0.10
CA PRO A 184 -12.97 -20.79 -0.24
C PRO A 184 -13.37 -20.24 -1.61
N GLU A 185 -14.32 -20.88 -2.30
CA GLU A 185 -14.74 -20.46 -3.65
C GLU A 185 -15.33 -19.05 -3.70
N ASN A 186 -15.95 -18.59 -2.62
CA ASN A 186 -16.50 -17.25 -2.49
C ASN A 186 -15.48 -16.22 -1.97
N ASP A 187 -14.21 -16.62 -1.84
CA ASP A 187 -13.09 -15.82 -1.36
C ASP A 187 -13.27 -15.24 0.05
N ARG A 188 -14.20 -15.76 0.85
CA ARG A 188 -14.46 -15.28 2.21
C ARG A 188 -14.10 -16.32 3.25
N LEU A 189 -13.28 -15.92 4.21
CA LEU A 189 -12.94 -16.75 5.36
C LEU A 189 -13.41 -16.06 6.65
N THR A 190 -14.21 -16.76 7.43
CA THR A 190 -14.62 -16.32 8.77
C THR A 190 -13.67 -16.89 9.81
N VAL A 191 -13.07 -16.02 10.62
CA VAL A 191 -12.22 -16.39 11.76
C VAL A 191 -12.73 -15.63 12.98
N GLY A 192 -13.29 -16.36 13.95
CA GLY A 192 -14.04 -15.79 15.05
C GLY A 192 -15.23 -14.95 14.55
N GLU A 193 -15.27 -13.67 14.91
CA GLU A 193 -16.32 -12.71 14.49
C GLU A 193 -15.92 -11.91 13.23
N ARG A 194 -14.72 -12.12 12.69
CA ARG A 194 -14.20 -11.35 11.55
C ARG A 194 -14.33 -12.12 10.24
N VAL A 195 -14.68 -11.42 9.18
CA VAL A 195 -14.72 -11.95 7.80
C VAL A 195 -13.57 -11.33 7.03
N PHE A 196 -12.69 -12.17 6.49
CA PHE A 196 -11.57 -11.78 5.64
C PHE A 196 -11.92 -12.01 4.18
N ASP A 197 -11.71 -10.99 3.35
CA ASP A 197 -11.76 -11.07 1.89
C ASP A 197 -10.38 -11.50 1.36
N LEU A 198 -10.31 -12.73 0.85
CA LEU A 198 -9.11 -13.38 0.34
C LEU A 198 -8.96 -13.19 -1.19
N THR A 199 -9.82 -12.39 -1.83
CA THR A 199 -9.79 -12.16 -3.29
C THR A 199 -8.40 -11.69 -3.73
N GLY A 200 -7.82 -10.72 -3.01
CA GLY A 200 -6.50 -10.20 -3.34
C GLY A 200 -5.37 -11.21 -3.16
N ILE A 201 -5.43 -12.03 -2.10
CA ILE A 201 -4.48 -13.12 -1.85
C ILE A 201 -4.55 -14.15 -2.99
N ARG A 202 -5.76 -14.57 -3.39
CA ARG A 202 -5.95 -15.49 -4.52
C ARG A 202 -5.29 -14.93 -5.77
N ARG A 203 -5.59 -13.68 -6.13
CA ARG A 203 -5.04 -13.04 -7.34
C ARG A 203 -3.53 -12.92 -7.27
N GLN A 204 -2.97 -12.54 -6.12
CA GLN A 204 -1.52 -12.49 -5.93
C GLN A 204 -0.88 -13.85 -6.20
N ILE A 205 -1.46 -14.92 -5.67
CA ILE A 205 -0.96 -16.29 -5.85
C ILE A 205 -1.07 -16.74 -7.30
N GLU A 206 -2.16 -16.39 -8.01
CA GLU A 206 -2.33 -16.71 -9.43
C GLU A 206 -1.18 -16.16 -10.29
N TRP A 207 -0.62 -15.00 -9.94
CA TRP A 207 0.54 -14.42 -10.61
C TRP A 207 1.85 -15.18 -10.37
N LEU A 208 1.93 -16.02 -9.33
CA LEU A 208 3.11 -16.82 -9.03
C LEU A 208 3.17 -18.10 -9.87
N PHE A 209 2.03 -18.65 -10.30
CA PHE A 209 2.01 -19.92 -11.02
C PHE A 209 2.76 -19.86 -12.35
N GLY A 210 3.56 -20.89 -12.63
CA GLY A 210 4.38 -20.98 -13.84
C GLY A 210 5.67 -20.16 -13.81
N ASN A 211 5.90 -19.34 -12.78
CA ASN A 211 7.22 -18.76 -12.57
C ASN A 211 8.20 -19.85 -12.13
N PRO A 212 9.51 -19.71 -12.41
CA PRO A 212 10.52 -20.63 -11.95
C PRO A 212 10.46 -20.78 -10.42
N LEU A 213 10.72 -21.99 -9.93
CA LEU A 213 10.93 -22.20 -8.51
C LEU A 213 12.08 -21.30 -8.02
N PRO A 214 11.94 -20.67 -6.85
CA PRO A 214 13.03 -19.91 -6.26
C PRO A 214 14.27 -20.79 -6.17
N LYS A 215 15.43 -20.27 -6.61
CA LYS A 215 16.69 -20.95 -6.36
C LYS A 215 16.85 -21.07 -4.84
N ALA A 216 17.24 -22.24 -4.35
CA ALA A 216 17.68 -22.35 -2.97
C ALA A 216 18.74 -21.27 -2.73
N PRO A 217 18.70 -20.53 -1.61
CA PRO A 217 19.74 -19.57 -1.31
C PRO A 217 21.07 -20.32 -1.38
N GLU A 218 21.99 -19.83 -2.23
CA GLU A 218 23.38 -20.23 -2.14
C GLU A 218 23.78 -19.94 -0.70
N LYS A 219 24.17 -20.99 0.04
CA LYS A 219 24.83 -20.80 1.33
C LYS A 219 26.14 -20.08 1.02
N THR A 220 26.16 -18.75 1.07
CA THR A 220 27.41 -18.03 1.15
C THR A 220 28.06 -18.47 2.46
N GLU A 221 29.23 -19.10 2.38
CA GLU A 221 29.97 -19.66 3.53
C GLU A 221 30.41 -18.61 4.58
N GLU A 222 30.07 -17.32 4.39
CA GLU A 222 30.48 -16.23 5.29
C GLU A 222 29.68 -16.08 6.61
N GLN A 223 28.77 -17.03 6.95
CA GLN A 223 28.10 -17.04 8.25
C GLN A 223 28.59 -18.12 9.23
N ALA A 224 29.61 -18.93 8.86
CA ALA A 224 30.20 -19.91 9.77
C ALA A 224 31.22 -19.30 10.76
N ASP A 225 31.92 -18.22 10.40
CA ASP A 225 33.03 -17.70 11.22
C ASP A 225 32.64 -16.72 12.34
N LYS A 226 31.39 -16.23 12.40
CA LYS A 226 30.96 -15.35 13.51
C LYS A 226 30.42 -16.09 14.74
N THR A 227 30.33 -17.41 14.69
CA THR A 227 29.80 -18.22 15.82
C THR A 227 30.91 -18.90 16.62
N VAL A 228 32.16 -18.92 16.14
CA VAL A 228 33.29 -19.53 16.87
C VAL A 228 34.03 -18.50 17.73
N GLU A 229 34.22 -17.25 17.27
CA GLU A 229 34.94 -16.22 18.06
C GLU A 229 34.20 -15.73 19.32
N LYS A 230 32.89 -15.94 19.45
CA LYS A 230 32.14 -15.54 20.66
C LYS A 230 32.15 -16.57 21.80
N VAL A 231 32.73 -17.76 21.59
CA VAL A 231 32.74 -18.82 22.62
C VAL A 231 34.09 -18.88 23.36
N GLU A 232 35.16 -18.31 22.82
CA GLU A 232 36.49 -18.32 23.47
C GLU A 232 36.81 -17.10 24.36
N GLU A 233 35.96 -16.06 24.40
CA GLU A 233 36.20 -14.88 25.25
C GLU A 233 35.53 -14.95 26.65
N ASN A 234 34.95 -16.09 27.02
CA ASN A 234 34.43 -16.34 28.38
C ASN A 234 34.93 -17.67 28.94
N GLN A 235 36.24 -17.74 29.23
CA GLN A 235 36.81 -18.63 30.27
C GLN A 235 37.88 -17.90 31.08
#